data_AF-A0A183FRG4-F1
#
_entry.id   AF-A0A183FRG4-F1
#
_cell.length_a   1.000
_cell.length_b   1.000
_cell.length_c   1.000
_cell.angle_alpha   90.00
_cell.angle_beta   90.00
_cell.angle_gamma   90.00
#
_symmetry.space_group_name_H-M   'P 1'
#
loop_
_entity.id
_entity.type
_entity.pdbx_description
1 polymer ?
#
loop_
_entity_poly.entity_id
_entity_poly.type
_entity_poly.pdbx_seq_one_letter_code
_entity_poly.pdbx_strand_id
1 'polypeptide(L)'
;MVRGVVRKIAVFHGNKMLFCLKDKTRNVTYLSAIHRIYAHIFNGYNKHIRPVRNVSTTTVVFMDNGLRSIINTDEVNQVLVLKEWLRMFWHDEFLVWNPEEFEGITEIKVPRSLIWLPDVTRIDLLDHSQSMEDDRSFVLLDHTGFIRHSVDHVLRVFCDYKITM
;
A
#
# COMPACT_ATOMS: atom_id res chain seq x y z
N MET A 1 -4.47 -30.57 -11.94
CA MET A 1 -4.50 -29.50 -10.91
C MET A 1 -3.36 -29.75 -9.93
N VAL A 2 -2.18 -29.13 -10.14
CA VAL A 2 -1.08 -29.17 -9.17
C VAL A 2 -0.68 -27.73 -8.89
N ARG A 3 -1.12 -27.21 -7.74
CA ARG A 3 -0.78 -25.86 -7.26
C ARG A 3 0.71 -25.83 -6.90
N GLY A 4 1.53 -25.19 -7.73
CA GLY A 4 2.93 -24.91 -7.42
C GLY A 4 3.05 -23.75 -6.45
N VAL A 5 3.02 -24.04 -5.14
CA VAL A 5 3.40 -23.05 -4.12
C VAL A 5 4.93 -22.88 -4.21
N VAL A 6 5.39 -21.73 -4.69
CA VAL A 6 6.81 -21.36 -4.60
C VAL A 6 7.13 -21.15 -3.12
N ARG A 7 7.65 -22.19 -2.47
CA ARG A 7 8.15 -22.09 -1.09
C ARG A 7 9.47 -21.33 -1.11
N LYS A 8 9.45 -20.06 -0.72
CA LYS A 8 10.68 -19.33 -0.39
C LYS A 8 11.22 -19.93 0.91
N ILE A 9 12.25 -20.76 0.80
CA ILE A 9 12.97 -21.28 1.96
C ILE A 9 14.03 -20.24 2.32
N ALA A 10 13.86 -19.58 3.47
CA ALA A 10 14.90 -18.77 4.07
C ALA A 10 15.82 -19.70 4.87
N VAL A 11 17.11 -19.71 4.53
CA VAL A 11 18.14 -20.44 5.25
C VAL A 11 19.03 -19.41 5.95
N PHE A 12 19.23 -19.58 7.25
CA PHE A 12 20.18 -18.77 8.00
C PHE A 12 21.58 -19.41 7.92
N HIS A 13 22.57 -18.62 7.51
CA HIS A 13 23.98 -18.98 7.59
C HIS A 13 24.72 -17.89 8.37
N GLY A 14 24.94 -18.11 9.66
CA GLY A 14 25.35 -17.07 10.60
C GLY A 14 24.30 -15.97 10.72
N ASN A 15 24.73 -14.70 10.71
CA ASN A 15 23.83 -13.52 10.78
C ASN A 15 23.24 -13.12 9.42
N LYS A 16 23.44 -13.92 8.37
CA LYS A 16 22.92 -13.65 7.02
C LYS A 16 21.75 -14.57 6.71
N MET A 17 20.63 -13.96 6.34
CA MET A 17 19.47 -14.66 5.80
C MET A 17 19.64 -14.82 4.29
N LEU A 18 19.80 -16.05 3.81
CA LEU A 18 19.90 -16.38 2.39
C LEU A 18 18.56 -16.96 1.92
N PHE A 19 18.05 -16.43 0.80
CA PHE A 19 16.89 -16.98 0.12
C PHE A 19 17.35 -17.89 -1.01
N CYS A 20 17.17 -19.20 -0.85
CA CYS A 20 17.45 -20.15 -1.92
C CYS A 20 16.23 -20.25 -2.84
N LEU A 21 16.28 -19.58 -3.99
CA LEU A 21 15.38 -19.86 -5.09
C LEU A 21 15.89 -21.12 -5.79
N LYS A 22 15.19 -22.25 -5.65
CA LYS A 22 15.47 -23.43 -6.49
C LYS A 22 15.00 -23.11 -7.90
N ASP A 23 15.90 -22.70 -8.77
CA ASP A 23 15.62 -22.57 -10.19
C ASP A 23 15.76 -23.95 -10.86
N LYS A 24 14.67 -24.43 -11.45
CA LYS A 24 14.65 -25.68 -12.22
C LYS A 24 14.67 -25.27 -13.68
N THR A 25 15.85 -25.33 -14.29
CA THR A 25 16.12 -25.03 -15.70
C THR A 25 15.02 -25.56 -16.62
N ARG A 26 14.18 -24.65 -17.11
CA ARG A 26 13.34 -24.78 -18.29
C ARG A 26 13.46 -23.48 -19.07
N ASN A 27 13.89 -23.56 -20.33
CA ASN A 27 13.82 -22.47 -21.29
C ASN A 27 12.35 -22.08 -21.50
N VAL A 28 11.88 -21.13 -20.71
CA VAL A 28 10.58 -20.50 -20.88
C VAL A 28 10.84 -19.02 -20.71
N THR A 29 10.50 -18.25 -21.73
CA THR A 29 10.38 -16.79 -21.65
C THR A 29 9.19 -16.48 -20.73
N TYR A 30 9.39 -16.62 -19.42
CA TYR A 30 8.36 -16.41 -18.39
C TYR A 30 8.14 -14.91 -18.18
N LEU A 31 7.52 -14.22 -19.15
CA LEU A 31 6.76 -13.02 -18.80
C LEU A 31 5.53 -13.50 -18.04
N SER A 32 5.62 -13.51 -16.71
CA SER A 32 4.50 -13.84 -15.83
C SER A 32 3.26 -13.02 -16.25
N ALA A 33 2.04 -13.56 -16.10
CA ALA A 33 0.82 -12.79 -16.37
C ALA A 33 0.84 -11.42 -15.68
N ILE A 34 1.39 -11.35 -14.47
CA ILE A 34 1.66 -10.10 -13.75
C ILE A 34 2.51 -9.13 -14.56
N HIS A 35 3.62 -9.56 -15.17
CA HIS A 35 4.40 -8.67 -16.04
C HIS A 35 3.58 -8.12 -17.21
N ARG A 36 2.74 -8.95 -17.82
CA ARG A 36 1.86 -8.50 -18.92
C ARG A 36 0.81 -7.51 -18.43
N ILE A 37 0.23 -7.73 -17.23
CA ILE A 37 -0.68 -6.77 -16.60
C ILE A 37 0.05 -5.44 -16.37
N TYR A 38 1.24 -5.45 -15.77
CA TYR A 38 2.04 -4.24 -15.55
C TYR A 38 2.30 -3.49 -16.85
N ALA A 39 2.72 -4.19 -17.91
CA ALA A 39 2.91 -3.57 -19.22
C ALA A 39 1.62 -2.98 -19.79
N HIS A 40 0.47 -3.63 -19.55
CA HIS A 40 -0.84 -3.16 -20.02
C HIS A 40 -1.31 -1.91 -19.27
N ILE A 41 -1.40 -1.97 -17.94
CA ILE A 41 -1.99 -0.90 -17.12
C ILE A 41 -1.09 0.34 -17.02
N PHE A 42 0.23 0.20 -17.15
CA PHE A 42 1.16 1.33 -17.08
C PHE A 42 1.51 1.92 -18.44
N ASN A 43 0.98 1.38 -19.54
CA ASN A 43 1.21 1.95 -20.86
C ASN A 43 0.51 3.32 -20.98
N GLY A 44 1.28 4.40 -20.96
CA GLY A 44 0.77 5.77 -21.04
C GLY A 44 0.13 6.29 -19.75
N TYR A 45 0.24 5.56 -18.64
CA TYR A 45 -0.26 6.00 -17.34
C TYR A 45 0.62 7.12 -16.76
N ASN A 46 -0.01 8.20 -16.27
CA ASN A 46 0.68 9.30 -15.62
C ASN A 46 0.20 9.47 -14.18
N LYS A 47 1.04 9.05 -13.23
CA LYS A 47 0.77 9.11 -11.79
C LYS A 47 0.55 10.52 -11.22
N HIS A 48 0.92 11.57 -11.95
CA HIS A 48 0.75 12.96 -11.51
C HIS A 48 -0.62 13.53 -11.87
N ILE A 49 -1.43 12.79 -12.63
CA ILE A 49 -2.76 13.21 -13.08
C ILE A 49 -3.82 12.42 -12.32
N ARG A 50 -4.86 13.13 -11.87
CA ARG A 50 -6.00 12.53 -11.16
C ARG A 50 -6.67 11.45 -12.03
N PRO A 51 -6.96 10.25 -11.50
CA PRO A 51 -7.31 9.09 -12.33
C PRO A 51 -8.79 9.02 -12.70
N VAL A 52 -9.30 10.06 -13.38
CA VAL A 52 -10.65 10.12 -13.93
C VAL A 52 -10.63 10.39 -15.43
N ARG A 53 -11.52 9.77 -16.19
CA ARG A 53 -11.67 10.01 -17.64
C ARG A 53 -12.40 11.31 -17.93
N ASN A 54 -13.38 11.66 -17.09
CA ASN A 54 -14.10 12.93 -17.18
C ASN A 54 -13.66 13.86 -16.05
N VAL A 55 -13.14 15.04 -16.42
CA VAL A 55 -12.63 16.04 -15.46
C VAL A 55 -13.71 16.50 -14.47
N SER A 56 -14.98 16.51 -14.89
CA SER A 56 -16.11 16.88 -14.02
C SER A 56 -16.47 15.82 -12.99
N THR A 57 -16.01 14.58 -13.13
CA THR A 57 -16.26 13.50 -12.17
C THR A 57 -15.36 13.67 -10.95
N THR A 58 -15.91 13.50 -9.75
CA THR A 58 -15.16 13.54 -8.48
C THR A 58 -14.50 12.20 -8.19
N THR A 59 -13.23 12.22 -7.78
CA THR A 59 -12.55 11.03 -7.23
C THR A 59 -12.92 10.89 -5.76
N VAL A 60 -13.67 9.86 -5.40
CA VAL A 60 -14.07 9.60 -4.00
C VAL A 60 -12.99 8.77 -3.32
N VAL A 61 -12.54 9.23 -2.15
CA VAL A 61 -11.56 8.52 -1.31
C VAL A 61 -12.25 8.16 0.00
N PHE A 62 -12.41 6.87 0.26
CA PHE A 62 -12.87 6.37 1.54
C PHE A 62 -11.67 6.19 2.47
N MET A 63 -11.81 6.66 3.70
CA MET A 63 -10.77 6.58 4.72
C MET A 63 -11.31 5.87 5.94
N ASP A 64 -10.51 4.95 6.47
CA ASP A 64 -10.78 4.21 7.69
C ASP A 64 -9.52 4.27 8.56
N ASN A 65 -9.66 4.69 9.80
CA ASN A 65 -8.54 4.85 10.72
C ASN A 65 -8.83 4.06 11.99
N GLY A 66 -7.84 3.31 12.46
CA GLY A 66 -7.97 2.51 13.67
C GLY A 66 -6.77 2.66 14.58
N LEU A 67 -7.04 2.91 15.86
CA LEU A 67 -6.04 2.89 16.91
C LEU A 67 -5.54 1.45 17.10
N ARG A 68 -4.21 1.25 17.01
CA ARG A 68 -3.56 -0.03 17.34
C ARG A 68 -3.15 -0.08 18.81
N SER A 69 -2.53 0.98 19.30
CA SER A 69 -2.04 1.06 20.68
C SER A 69 -1.71 2.49 21.08
N ILE A 70 -1.84 2.80 22.36
CA ILE A 70 -1.23 3.98 22.95
C ILE A 70 0.21 3.63 23.31
N ILE A 71 1.18 4.41 22.82
CA ILE A 71 2.60 4.17 23.05
C ILE A 71 3.05 4.90 24.32
N ASN A 72 2.67 6.17 24.47
CA ASN A 72 3.05 7.01 25.60
C ASN A 72 2.05 8.16 25.81
N THR A 73 1.96 8.64 27.03
CA THR A 73 1.19 9.82 27.43
C THR A 73 2.10 10.78 28.19
N ASP A 74 2.18 12.03 27.73
CA ASP A 74 2.86 13.12 28.41
C ASP A 74 1.82 14.11 28.89
N GLU A 75 1.37 13.91 30.12
CA GLU A 75 0.32 14.71 30.73
C GLU A 75 0.76 16.15 30.99
N VAL A 76 2.06 16.37 31.27
CA VAL A 76 2.61 17.70 31.54
C VAL A 76 2.61 18.54 30.27
N ASN A 77 3.06 17.95 29.15
CA ASN A 77 3.14 18.64 27.87
C ASN A 77 1.89 18.47 26.99
N GLN A 78 0.86 17.78 27.48
CA GLN A 78 -0.41 17.60 26.77
C GLN A 78 -0.24 16.83 25.45
N VAL A 79 0.64 15.81 25.43
CA VAL A 79 0.97 15.02 24.23
C VAL A 79 0.62 13.56 24.40
N LEU A 80 -0.13 13.02 23.43
CA LEU A 80 -0.40 11.59 23.28
C LEU A 80 0.44 11.03 22.11
N VAL A 81 1.20 9.97 22.36
CA VAL A 81 1.90 9.20 21.31
C VAL A 81 1.15 7.90 21.08
N LEU A 82 0.66 7.68 19.87
CA LEU A 82 -0.15 6.51 19.51
C LEU A 82 0.33 5.84 18.23
N LYS A 83 0.05 4.54 18.11
CA LYS A 83 0.17 3.79 16.86
C LYS A 83 -1.22 3.57 16.30
N GLU A 84 -1.42 3.90 15.03
CA GLU A 84 -2.65 3.66 14.30
C GLU A 84 -2.37 3.00 12.95
N TRP A 85 -3.41 2.49 12.31
CA TRP A 85 -3.40 2.20 10.88
C TRP A 85 -4.36 3.15 10.18
N LEU A 86 -3.92 3.73 9.06
CA LEU A 86 -4.75 4.44 8.13
C LEU A 86 -4.96 3.57 6.89
N ARG A 87 -6.21 3.33 6.54
CA ARG A 87 -6.62 2.67 5.29
C ARG A 87 -7.30 3.68 4.40
N MET A 88 -6.87 3.72 3.15
CA MET A 88 -7.49 4.51 2.10
C MET A 88 -7.94 3.60 0.98
N PHE A 89 -9.10 3.92 0.44
CA PHE A 89 -9.69 3.21 -0.69
C PHE A 89 -10.15 4.21 -1.73
N TRP A 90 -9.74 4.01 -2.98
CA TRP A 90 -10.17 4.84 -4.10
C TRP A 90 -10.22 4.01 -5.37
N HIS A 91 -10.76 4.59 -6.42
CA HIS A 91 -10.85 3.97 -7.74
C HIS A 91 -9.96 4.74 -8.72
N ASP A 92 -9.19 4.01 -9.52
CA ASP A 92 -8.40 4.53 -10.64
C ASP A 92 -8.96 3.99 -11.95
N GLU A 93 -9.57 4.86 -12.76
CA GLU A 93 -10.26 4.47 -13.98
C GLU A 93 -9.32 4.00 -15.12
N PHE A 94 -8.00 4.17 -14.95
CA PHE A 94 -6.99 3.80 -15.94
C PHE A 94 -6.26 2.50 -15.60
N LEU A 95 -6.24 2.10 -14.34
CA LEU A 95 -5.56 0.88 -13.87
C LEU A 95 -6.50 -0.33 -13.82
N VAL A 96 -7.07 -0.67 -14.98
CA VAL A 96 -8.07 -1.73 -15.13
C VAL A 96 -7.59 -2.82 -16.09
N TRP A 97 -8.00 -4.06 -15.87
CA TRP A 97 -7.77 -5.16 -16.82
C TRP A 97 -8.88 -6.19 -16.76
N ASN A 98 -8.98 -7.02 -17.79
CA ASN A 98 -9.88 -8.17 -17.83
C ASN A 98 -9.16 -9.42 -17.29
N PRO A 99 -9.57 -10.02 -16.16
CA PRO A 99 -8.92 -11.22 -15.61
C PRO A 99 -8.82 -12.38 -16.61
N GLU A 100 -9.78 -12.52 -17.53
CA GLU A 100 -9.78 -13.60 -18.53
C GLU A 100 -8.56 -13.54 -19.48
N GLU A 101 -8.04 -12.34 -19.75
CA GLU A 101 -6.86 -12.12 -20.59
C GLU A 101 -5.54 -12.40 -19.85
N PHE A 102 -5.59 -12.46 -18.52
CA PHE A 102 -4.42 -12.55 -17.65
C PHE A 102 -4.53 -13.68 -16.62
N GLU A 103 -4.89 -14.88 -17.10
CA GLU A 103 -4.86 -16.12 -16.31
C GLU A 103 -5.76 -16.10 -15.07
N GLY A 104 -6.85 -15.32 -15.10
CA GLY A 104 -7.81 -15.18 -14.02
C GLY A 104 -7.31 -14.36 -12.83
N ILE A 105 -6.23 -13.58 -13.00
CA ILE A 105 -5.69 -12.73 -11.93
C ILE A 105 -6.62 -11.55 -11.72
N THR A 106 -7.16 -11.43 -10.50
CA THR A 106 -8.05 -10.33 -10.10
C THR A 106 -7.36 -9.27 -9.27
N GLU A 107 -6.30 -9.59 -8.54
CA GLU A 107 -5.61 -8.63 -7.66
C GLU A 107 -4.09 -8.72 -7.83
N ILE A 108 -3.43 -7.56 -7.85
CA ILE A 108 -1.97 -7.45 -7.89
C ILE A 108 -1.46 -6.48 -6.82
N LYS A 109 -0.22 -6.69 -6.37
CA LYS A 109 0.51 -5.72 -5.55
C LYS A 109 1.22 -4.75 -6.46
N VAL A 110 1.08 -3.46 -6.18
CA VAL A 110 1.70 -2.37 -6.95
C VAL A 110 2.48 -1.45 -6.01
N PRO A 111 3.75 -1.10 -6.31
CA PRO A 111 4.46 -0.08 -5.55
C PRO A 111 3.69 1.24 -5.55
N ARG A 112 3.52 1.86 -4.38
CA ARG A 112 2.77 3.13 -4.27
C ARG A 112 3.35 4.24 -5.16
N SER A 113 4.66 4.21 -5.39
CA SER A 113 5.41 5.20 -6.15
C SER A 113 5.14 5.19 -7.66
N LEU A 114 4.43 4.17 -8.17
CA LEU A 114 4.07 4.06 -9.60
C LEU A 114 2.67 4.58 -9.91
N ILE A 115 1.84 4.83 -8.90
CA ILE A 115 0.43 5.20 -9.08
C ILE A 115 0.13 6.58 -8.52
N TRP A 116 -0.97 7.18 -8.97
CA TRP A 116 -1.51 8.37 -8.34
C TRP A 116 -1.94 8.04 -6.90
N LEU A 117 -1.61 8.92 -5.96
CA LEU A 117 -2.01 8.84 -4.57
C LEU A 117 -2.80 10.10 -4.22
N PRO A 118 -3.91 9.97 -3.47
CA PRO A 118 -4.62 11.14 -2.97
C PRO A 118 -3.71 11.91 -1.99
N ASP A 119 -3.67 13.23 -2.15
CA ASP A 119 -2.97 14.11 -1.21
C ASP A 119 -3.82 14.27 0.05
N VAL A 120 -3.50 13.44 1.06
CA VAL A 120 -4.16 13.47 2.36
C VAL A 120 -3.10 13.79 3.41
N THR A 121 -3.20 14.99 3.97
CA THR A 121 -2.35 15.43 5.09
C THR A 121 -3.18 15.51 6.37
N ARG A 122 -2.59 15.15 7.51
CA ARG A 122 -3.22 15.30 8.83
C ARG A 122 -2.86 16.65 9.44
N ILE A 123 -3.87 17.36 9.95
CA ILE A 123 -3.73 18.75 10.43
C ILE A 123 -3.20 18.81 11.88
N ASP A 124 -3.46 17.79 12.71
CA ASP A 124 -3.24 17.85 14.16
C ASP A 124 -1.89 17.27 14.64
N LEU A 125 -0.88 17.23 13.76
CA LEU A 125 0.42 16.63 14.10
C LEU A 125 1.43 17.67 14.58
N LEU A 126 1.96 17.41 15.77
CA LEU A 126 2.95 18.23 16.49
C LEU A 126 4.34 18.26 15.85
N ASP A 127 4.64 17.20 15.10
CA ASP A 127 5.84 17.01 14.30
C ASP A 127 5.37 16.45 12.97
N HIS A 128 6.15 16.59 11.90
CA HIS A 128 6.05 15.65 10.77
C HIS A 128 6.28 14.27 11.35
N SER A 129 5.20 13.58 11.73
CA SER A 129 5.27 12.22 12.25
C SER A 129 6.16 11.47 11.30
N GLN A 130 7.09 10.67 11.81
CA GLN A 130 7.79 9.68 11.00
C GLN A 130 6.71 8.70 10.53
N SER A 131 6.00 9.10 9.49
CA SER A 131 5.21 8.20 8.70
C SER A 131 6.22 7.17 8.25
N MET A 132 5.89 5.90 8.43
CA MET A 132 6.57 4.87 7.65
C MET A 132 6.09 5.01 6.19
N GLU A 133 6.13 6.22 5.62
CA GLU A 133 6.06 6.51 4.19
C GLU A 133 7.36 6.04 3.57
N ASP A 134 7.53 4.74 3.64
CA ASP A 134 8.51 4.04 2.87
C ASP A 134 8.00 4.07 1.43
N ASP A 135 8.75 4.72 0.54
CA ASP A 135 8.54 4.66 -0.91
C ASP A 135 8.55 3.21 -1.45
N ARG A 136 8.95 2.25 -0.61
CA ARG A 136 8.89 0.79 -0.83
C ARG A 136 7.55 0.16 -0.45
N SER A 137 6.55 0.90 0.03
CA SER A 137 5.24 0.33 0.37
C SER A 137 4.44 -0.04 -0.89
N PHE A 138 3.60 -1.07 -0.76
CA PHE A 138 2.75 -1.59 -1.83
C PHE A 138 1.29 -1.32 -1.51
N VAL A 139 0.50 -1.08 -2.55
CA VAL A 139 -0.96 -1.12 -2.50
C VAL A 139 -1.46 -2.44 -3.07
N LEU A 140 -2.70 -2.80 -2.73
CA LEU A 140 -3.46 -3.82 -3.45
C LEU A 140 -4.32 -3.12 -4.50
N LEU A 141 -4.17 -3.54 -5.75
CA LEU A 141 -4.96 -3.08 -6.88
C LEU A 141 -5.77 -4.27 -7.40
N ASP A 142 -7.08 -4.09 -7.49
CA ASP A 142 -8.02 -5.02 -8.10
C ASP A 142 -8.21 -4.71 -9.60
N HIS A 143 -8.62 -5.71 -10.38
CA HIS A 143 -8.82 -5.63 -11.83
C HIS A 143 -9.86 -4.59 -12.26
N THR A 144 -10.75 -4.25 -11.34
CA THR A 144 -11.77 -3.22 -11.50
C THR A 144 -11.21 -1.80 -11.42
N GLY A 145 -9.96 -1.61 -10.99
CA GLY A 145 -9.34 -0.31 -10.71
C GLY A 145 -9.48 0.13 -9.26
N PHE A 146 -10.08 -0.69 -8.39
CA PHE A 146 -10.20 -0.39 -6.97
C PHE A 146 -8.86 -0.61 -6.25
N ILE A 147 -8.42 0.39 -5.48
CA ILE A 147 -7.14 0.38 -4.79
C ILE A 147 -7.37 0.41 -3.29
N ARG A 148 -6.58 -0.40 -2.58
CA ARG A 148 -6.48 -0.41 -1.12
C ARG A 148 -5.05 -0.10 -0.69
N HIS A 149 -4.88 1.03 -0.01
CA HIS A 149 -3.63 1.40 0.63
C HIS A 149 -3.81 1.36 2.15
N SER A 150 -2.94 0.64 2.85
CA SER A 150 -2.95 0.57 4.31
C SER A 150 -1.54 0.85 4.82
N VAL A 151 -1.44 1.84 5.70
CA VAL A 151 -0.17 2.29 6.28
C VAL A 151 -0.31 2.38 7.80
N ASP A 152 0.75 2.00 8.50
CA ASP A 152 0.84 2.16 9.95
C ASP A 152 1.57 3.47 10.26
N HIS A 153 0.99 4.28 11.14
CA HIS A 153 1.58 5.54 11.57
C HIS A 153 1.83 5.53 13.07
N VAL A 154 2.93 6.17 13.48
CA VAL A 154 3.14 6.58 14.87
C VAL A 154 2.87 8.07 14.92
N LEU A 155 1.78 8.46 15.57
CA LEU A 155 1.36 9.85 15.68
C LEU A 155 1.72 10.42 17.04
N ARG A 156 2.13 11.69 17.04
CA ARG A 156 2.23 12.53 18.24
C ARG A 156 1.19 13.63 18.08
N VAL A 157 0.16 13.61 18.92
CA VAL A 157 -0.98 14.53 18.85
C VAL A 157 -1.13 15.29 20.16
N PHE A 158 -1.63 16.52 20.07
CA PHE A 158 -2.05 17.27 21.25
C PHE A 158 -3.36 16.70 21.82
N CYS A 159 -3.46 16.64 23.14
CA CYS A 159 -4.67 16.24 23.85
C CYS A 159 -4.82 17.09 25.12
N ASP A 160 -6.00 17.68 25.35
CA ASP A 160 -6.31 18.43 26.58
C ASP A 160 -6.67 17.46 27.72
N TYR A 161 -5.65 17.06 28.49
CA TYR A 161 -5.80 16.24 29.69
C TYR A 161 -6.35 17.08 30.85
N LYS A 162 -7.59 16.78 31.24
CA LYS A 162 -8.19 17.31 32.47
C LYS A 162 -7.95 16.34 33.62
N ILE A 163 -6.96 16.65 34.46
CA ILE A 163 -6.66 15.88 35.66
C ILE A 163 -7.46 16.49 36.82
N THR A 164 -8.46 15.78 37.32
CA THR A 164 -9.16 16.14 38.56
C THR A 164 -8.49 15.46 39.76
N MET A 165 -8.12 16.26 40.77
CA MET A 165 -7.61 15.80 42.07
C MET A 165 -8.74 15.44 43.03
#